data_AF-A0A0W8FE64-F1
#
_entry.id   AF-A0A0W8FE64-F1
#
_cell.length_a   1.000
_cell.length_b   1.000
_cell.length_c   1.000
_cell.angle_alpha   90.00
_cell.angle_beta   90.00
_cell.angle_gamma   90.00
#
_symmetry.space_group_name_H-M   'P 1'
#
loop_
_entity.id
_entity.type
_entity.pdbx_description
1 polymer ?
#
loop_
_entity_poly.entity_id
_entity_poly.type
_entity_poly.pdbx_seq_one_letter_code
_entity_poly.pdbx_strand_id
1 'polypeptide(L)'
;MDPVGFILGVLQAVFGFILILFIPGYALTWALYPRQDELTFSARMAISLTLSLAAVILTVLFIDLVLGVDTTPLNIAISLLVLSGLAAGLWKAQVAYPEWAAKKRFGSRLAARLGLLKARIEPLRSALTVRKQGLLRFLLPAEEKHDDR
;
A
#
# COMPACT_ATOMS: atom_id res chain seq x y z
N MET A 1 -6.88 6.85 -53.74
CA MET A 1 -6.88 6.74 -52.28
C MET A 1 -7.78 5.58 -51.92
N ASP A 2 -7.24 4.61 -51.22
CA ASP A 2 -7.98 3.48 -50.67
C ASP A 2 -8.91 4.00 -49.54
N PRO A 3 -10.23 3.97 -49.72
CA PRO A 3 -11.17 4.55 -48.76
C PRO A 3 -11.07 3.90 -47.37
N VAL A 4 -10.65 2.64 -47.34
CA VAL A 4 -10.45 1.87 -46.10
C VAL A 4 -9.25 2.38 -45.31
N GLY A 5 -8.09 2.63 -45.96
CA GLY A 5 -6.90 3.14 -45.29
C GLY A 5 -7.11 4.52 -44.68
N PHE A 6 -7.87 5.39 -45.36
CA PHE A 6 -8.24 6.70 -44.81
C PHE A 6 -9.11 6.57 -43.54
N ILE A 7 -10.14 5.72 -43.56
CA ILE A 7 -11.02 5.49 -42.41
C ILE A 7 -10.24 4.92 -41.22
N LEU A 8 -9.37 3.94 -41.46
CA LEU A 8 -8.51 3.35 -40.42
C LEU A 8 -7.54 4.37 -39.84
N GLY A 9 -6.93 5.23 -40.68
CA GLY A 9 -6.02 6.29 -40.23
C GLY A 9 -6.72 7.34 -39.36
N VAL A 10 -7.91 7.79 -39.77
CA VAL A 10 -8.73 8.73 -38.98
C VAL A 10 -9.13 8.09 -37.65
N LEU A 11 -9.56 6.83 -37.67
CA LEU A 11 -9.95 6.11 -36.46
C LEU A 11 -8.76 5.96 -35.50
N GLN A 12 -7.58 5.60 -36.02
CA GLN A 12 -6.34 5.50 -35.25
C GLN A 12 -5.93 6.84 -34.65
N ALA A 13 -6.05 7.94 -35.40
CA ALA A 13 -5.73 9.27 -34.90
C ALA A 13 -6.67 9.71 -33.77
N VAL A 14 -7.98 9.49 -33.92
CA VAL A 14 -8.97 9.81 -32.89
C VAL A 14 -8.78 8.96 -31.64
N PHE A 15 -8.60 7.64 -31.80
CA PHE A 15 -8.34 6.76 -30.68
C PHE A 15 -7.02 7.10 -30.00
N GLY A 16 -5.95 7.30 -30.76
CA GLY A 16 -4.64 7.70 -30.23
C GLY A 16 -4.71 9.02 -29.46
N PHE A 17 -5.44 10.01 -29.98
CA PHE A 17 -5.66 11.28 -29.30
C PHE A 17 -6.38 11.11 -27.97
N ILE A 18 -7.47 10.33 -27.93
CA ILE A 18 -8.19 10.05 -26.68
C ILE A 18 -7.30 9.28 -25.70
N LEU A 19 -6.53 8.29 -26.18
CA LEU A 19 -5.63 7.49 -25.37
C LEU A 19 -4.53 8.35 -24.73
N ILE A 20 -3.94 9.25 -25.52
CA ILE A 20 -2.86 10.16 -25.12
C ILE A 20 -3.39 11.27 -24.19
N LEU A 21 -4.58 11.82 -24.47
CA LEU A 21 -5.10 12.99 -23.76
C LEU A 21 -5.99 12.66 -22.55
N PHE A 22 -6.46 11.41 -22.38
CA PHE A 22 -7.34 11.10 -21.24
C PHE A 22 -6.73 10.11 -20.26
N ILE A 23 -6.08 9.04 -20.77
CA ILE A 23 -5.62 7.94 -19.92
C ILE A 23 -4.53 8.35 -18.92
N PRO A 24 -3.45 9.06 -19.30
CA PRO A 24 -2.39 9.40 -18.37
C PRO A 24 -2.85 10.37 -17.28
N GLY A 25 -3.61 11.41 -17.65
CA GLY A 25 -4.16 12.38 -16.69
C GLY A 25 -5.15 11.75 -15.72
N TYR A 26 -6.02 10.85 -16.20
CA TYR A 26 -6.96 10.13 -15.34
C TYR A 26 -6.24 9.17 -14.38
N ALA A 27 -5.26 8.40 -14.88
CA ALA A 27 -4.46 7.49 -14.05
C ALA A 27 -3.68 8.23 -12.96
N LEU A 28 -3.03 9.36 -13.29
CA LEU A 28 -2.34 10.18 -12.30
C LEU A 28 -3.30 10.81 -11.29
N THR A 29 -4.53 11.18 -11.69
CA THR A 29 -5.52 11.76 -10.76
C THR A 29 -5.86 10.75 -9.65
N TRP A 30 -6.02 9.48 -10.00
CA TRP A 30 -6.23 8.41 -9.01
C TRP A 30 -4.98 8.12 -8.16
N ALA A 31 -3.78 8.30 -8.72
CA ALA A 31 -2.53 8.11 -7.99
C ALA A 31 -2.24 9.25 -6.98
N LEU A 32 -2.53 10.50 -7.34
CA LEU A 32 -2.35 11.66 -6.46
C LEU A 32 -3.47 11.80 -5.43
N TYR A 33 -4.72 11.55 -5.83
CA TYR A 33 -5.90 11.69 -4.97
C TYR A 33 -6.62 10.35 -4.84
N PRO A 34 -6.08 9.41 -4.03
CA PRO A 34 -6.66 8.07 -3.89
C PRO A 34 -8.01 8.06 -3.18
N ARG A 35 -8.36 9.11 -2.42
CA ARG A 35 -9.63 9.21 -1.68
C ARG A 35 -10.68 9.96 -2.50
N GLN A 36 -11.86 9.36 -2.64
CA GLN A 36 -12.94 9.90 -3.47
C GLN A 36 -13.61 11.16 -2.89
N ASP A 37 -13.46 11.41 -1.59
CA ASP A 37 -14.07 12.57 -0.89
C ASP A 37 -13.19 13.83 -0.88
N GLU A 38 -11.96 13.78 -1.40
CA GLU A 38 -11.05 14.93 -1.37
C GLU A 38 -11.37 15.99 -2.44
N LEU A 39 -12.12 15.62 -3.48
CA LEU A 39 -12.39 16.49 -4.63
C LEU A 39 -13.84 16.39 -5.10
N THR A 40 -14.49 17.54 -5.25
CA THR A 40 -15.78 17.67 -5.96
C THR A 40 -15.64 17.18 -7.40
N PHE A 41 -16.73 16.65 -7.99
CA PHE A 41 -16.73 16.07 -9.33
C PHE A 41 -16.15 17.02 -10.41
N SER A 42 -16.45 18.32 -10.31
CA SER A 42 -15.90 19.35 -11.19
C SER A 42 -14.38 19.55 -11.03
N ALA A 43 -13.87 19.54 -9.79
CA ALA A 43 -12.44 19.67 -9.52
C ALA A 43 -11.67 18.44 -10.03
N ARG A 44 -12.25 17.24 -9.93
CA ARG A 44 -11.66 16.01 -10.46
C ARG A 44 -11.52 16.06 -11.98
N MET A 45 -12.53 16.58 -12.69
CA MET A 45 -12.46 16.81 -14.13
C MET A 45 -11.37 17.82 -14.50
N ALA A 46 -11.32 18.97 -13.81
CA ALA A 46 -10.32 20.00 -14.04
C ALA A 46 -8.89 19.47 -13.83
N ILE A 47 -8.64 18.78 -12.71
CA ILE A 47 -7.34 18.18 -12.41
C ILE A 47 -6.98 17.14 -13.48
N SER A 48 -7.90 16.25 -13.87
CA SER A 48 -7.60 15.22 -14.88
C SER A 48 -7.18 15.82 -16.22
N LEU A 49 -7.81 16.92 -16.65
CA LEU A 49 -7.43 17.66 -17.87
C LEU A 49 -6.06 18.31 -17.73
N THR A 50 -5.82 19.06 -16.66
CA THR A 50 -4.52 19.71 -16.41
C THR A 50 -3.39 18.70 -16.33
N LEU A 51 -3.63 17.60 -15.61
CA LEU A 51 -2.66 16.55 -15.35
C LEU A 51 -2.36 15.74 -16.61
N SER A 52 -3.34 15.62 -17.50
CA SER A 52 -3.10 15.05 -18.83
C SER A 52 -2.17 15.92 -19.67
N LEU A 53 -2.45 17.24 -19.75
CA LEU A 53 -1.60 18.17 -20.48
C LEU A 53 -0.17 18.16 -19.92
N ALA A 54 -0.05 18.18 -18.59
CA ALA A 54 1.23 18.09 -17.90
C ALA A 54 1.94 16.76 -18.18
N ALA A 55 1.22 15.63 -18.17
CA ALA A 55 1.79 14.32 -18.46
C ALA A 55 2.32 14.21 -19.89
N VAL A 56 1.60 14.76 -20.87
CA VAL A 56 2.05 14.80 -22.28
C VAL A 56 3.33 15.61 -22.40
N ILE A 57 3.36 16.85 -21.89
CA ILE A 57 4.54 17.71 -21.93
C ILE A 57 5.72 17.05 -21.23
N LEU A 58 5.50 16.49 -20.03
CA LEU A 58 6.54 15.84 -19.26
C LEU A 58 7.08 14.60 -19.96
N THR A 59 6.22 13.84 -20.65
CA THR A 59 6.65 12.64 -21.39
C THR A 59 7.48 13.00 -22.60
N VAL A 60 7.06 14.00 -23.38
CA VAL A 60 7.84 14.50 -24.51
C VAL A 60 9.18 15.03 -24.04
N LEU A 61 9.18 15.86 -22.99
CA LEU A 61 10.39 16.41 -22.40
C LEU A 61 11.30 15.30 -21.85
N PHE A 62 10.75 14.26 -21.25
CA PHE A 62 11.54 13.15 -20.72
C PHE A 62 12.21 12.35 -21.83
N ILE A 63 11.49 12.07 -22.92
CA ILE A 63 12.06 11.38 -24.09
C ILE A 63 13.19 12.23 -24.71
N ASP A 64 12.91 13.51 -24.91
CA ASP A 64 13.82 14.43 -25.58
C ASP A 64 15.07 14.73 -24.74
N LEU A 65 14.88 15.04 -23.45
CA LEU A 65 15.95 15.52 -22.57
C LEU A 65 16.72 14.39 -21.87
N VAL A 66 16.05 13.31 -21.46
CA VAL A 66 16.68 12.26 -20.64
C VAL A 66 17.17 11.11 -21.50
N LEU A 67 16.36 10.68 -22.46
CA LEU A 67 16.69 9.53 -23.30
C LEU A 67 17.47 9.93 -24.56
N GLY A 68 17.30 11.17 -25.05
CA GLY A 68 17.94 11.63 -26.28
C GLY A 68 17.54 10.79 -27.50
N VAL A 69 16.37 10.15 -27.44
CA VAL A 69 15.83 9.29 -28.50
C VAL A 69 14.88 10.12 -29.36
N ASP A 70 14.84 9.85 -30.66
CA ASP A 70 13.93 10.52 -31.57
C ASP A 70 12.48 10.49 -31.06
N THR A 71 11.90 11.68 -30.95
CA THR A 71 10.54 11.94 -30.49
C THR A 71 9.53 11.53 -31.56
N THR A 72 9.44 10.22 -31.78
CA THR A 72 8.51 9.59 -32.72
C THR A 72 7.15 9.39 -32.03
N PRO A 73 6.01 9.51 -32.74
CA PRO A 73 4.67 9.31 -32.14
C PRO A 73 4.53 7.98 -31.37
N LEU A 74 5.19 6.93 -31.86
CA LEU A 74 5.21 5.61 -31.22
C LEU A 74 5.92 5.63 -29.86
N ASN A 75 7.05 6.33 -29.74
CA ASN A 75 7.80 6.44 -28.48
C ASN A 75 7.02 7.23 -27.43
N ILE A 76 6.33 8.29 -27.84
CA ILE A 76 5.44 9.07 -26.96
C ILE A 76 4.32 8.18 -26.43
N ALA A 77 3.67 7.41 -27.32
CA ALA A 77 2.57 6.53 -26.94
C ALA A 77 3.01 5.45 -25.93
N ILE A 78 4.15 4.78 -26.18
CA ILE A 78 4.70 3.77 -25.27
C ILE A 78 5.06 4.39 -23.92
N SER A 79 5.73 5.54 -23.93
CA SER A 79 6.18 6.19 -22.69
C SER A 79 4.99 6.64 -21.83
N LEU A 80 3.93 7.17 -22.45
CA LEU A 80 2.67 7.49 -21.77
C LEU A 80 1.97 6.26 -21.21
N LEU A 81 2.00 5.13 -21.94
CA LEU A 81 1.43 3.87 -21.47
C LEU A 81 2.19 3.37 -20.22
N VAL A 82 3.52 3.43 -20.23
CA VAL A 82 4.36 3.05 -19.09
C VAL A 82 4.10 3.98 -17.90
N LEU A 83 4.04 5.30 -18.12
CA LEU A 83 3.74 6.28 -17.08
C LEU A 83 2.36 6.02 -16.44
N SER A 84 1.35 5.74 -17.27
CA SER A 84 0.00 5.41 -16.81
C SER A 84 -0.03 4.12 -15.98
N GLY A 85 0.70 3.09 -16.44
CA GLY A 85 0.85 1.83 -15.72
C GLY A 85 1.55 1.99 -14.37
N LEU A 86 2.60 2.80 -14.31
CA LEU A 86 3.29 3.16 -13.07
C LEU A 86 2.37 3.89 -12.10
N ALA A 87 1.60 4.88 -12.57
CA ALA A 87 0.63 5.60 -11.76
C ALA A 87 -0.44 4.65 -11.19
N ALA A 88 -0.97 3.75 -12.01
CA ALA A 88 -1.93 2.73 -11.57
C ALA A 88 -1.32 1.74 -10.56
N GLY A 89 -0.06 1.34 -10.77
CA GLY A 89 0.68 0.49 -9.84
C GLY A 89 0.91 1.17 -8.49
N LEU A 90 1.28 2.46 -8.49
CA LEU A 90 1.41 3.27 -7.29
C LEU A 90 0.07 3.43 -6.58
N TRP A 91 -1.03 3.65 -7.31
CA TRP A 91 -2.37 3.70 -6.74
C TRP A 91 -2.73 2.37 -6.04
N LYS A 92 -2.52 1.23 -6.71
CA LYS A 92 -2.70 -0.10 -6.11
C LYS A 92 -1.82 -0.29 -4.86
N ALA A 93 -0.57 0.14 -4.91
CA ALA A 93 0.34 0.07 -3.76
C ALA A 93 -0.16 0.95 -2.61
N GLN A 94 -0.61 2.18 -2.87
CA GLN A 94 -1.16 3.07 -1.85
C GLN A 94 -2.45 2.54 -1.22
N VAL A 95 -3.33 1.92 -2.01
CA VAL A 95 -4.56 1.29 -1.50
C VAL A 95 -4.27 0.01 -0.72
N ALA A 96 -3.24 -0.76 -1.08
CA ALA A 96 -2.83 -1.96 -0.35
C ALA A 96 -1.98 -1.67 0.90
N TYR A 97 -1.32 -0.51 0.94
CA TYR A 97 -0.49 -0.07 2.08
C TYR A 97 -1.23 0.03 3.43
N PRO A 98 -2.47 0.57 3.54
CA PRO A 98 -3.18 0.65 4.81
C PRO A 98 -3.46 -0.74 5.41
N GLU A 99 -3.70 -1.76 4.60
CA GLU A 99 -3.93 -3.12 5.10
C GLU A 99 -2.66 -3.74 5.68
N TRP A 100 -1.52 -3.57 5.00
CA TRP A 100 -0.24 -4.06 5.49
C TRP A 100 0.22 -3.32 6.76
N ALA A 101 0.04 -2.00 6.79
CA ALA A 101 0.35 -1.16 7.95
C ALA A 101 -0.55 -1.44 9.15
N ALA A 102 -1.86 -1.67 8.94
CA ALA A 102 -2.80 -2.05 10.00
C ALA A 102 -2.45 -3.41 10.62
N LYS A 103 -2.07 -4.40 9.79
CA LYS A 103 -1.69 -5.75 10.25
C LYS A 103 -0.44 -5.71 11.14
N LYS A 104 0.57 -4.88 10.78
CA LYS A 104 1.82 -4.72 11.54
C LYS A 104 1.60 -3.97 12.87
N ARG A 105 0.70 -2.97 12.90
CA ARG A 105 0.35 -2.18 14.09
C ARG A 105 -0.48 -2.97 15.10
N PHE A 106 -1.32 -3.90 14.64
CA PHE A 106 -2.10 -4.78 15.51
C PHE A 106 -1.22 -5.81 16.24
N GLY A 107 -0.28 -6.44 15.52
CA GLY A 107 0.66 -7.41 16.12
C GLY A 107 1.57 -6.80 17.19
N SER A 108 2.06 -5.59 16.97
CA SER A 108 2.88 -4.85 17.95
C SER A 108 2.09 -4.41 19.19
N ARG A 109 0.82 -4.01 19.05
CA ARG A 109 -0.06 -3.72 20.20
C ARG A 109 -0.40 -4.96 21.04
N LEU A 110 -0.60 -6.11 20.39
CA LEU A 110 -0.80 -7.39 21.06
C LEU A 110 0.46 -7.84 21.80
N ALA A 111 1.63 -7.74 21.16
CA ALA A 111 2.92 -8.05 21.79
C ALA A 111 3.19 -7.14 23.01
N ALA A 112 2.88 -5.85 22.90
CA ALA A 112 2.99 -4.92 24.03
C ALA A 112 2.03 -5.28 25.18
N ARG A 113 0.77 -5.63 24.89
CA ARG A 113 -0.21 -6.06 25.92
C ARG A 113 0.18 -7.39 26.57
N LEU A 114 0.70 -8.34 25.79
CA LEU A 114 1.19 -9.62 26.31
C LEU A 114 2.43 -9.43 27.17
N GLY A 115 3.34 -8.53 26.81
CA GLY A 115 4.50 -8.17 27.62
C GLY A 115 4.11 -7.57 28.98
N LEU A 116 3.12 -6.67 29.00
CA LEU A 116 2.60 -6.08 30.25
C LEU A 116 1.88 -7.11 31.13
N LEU A 117 1.11 -8.01 30.54
CA LEU A 117 0.47 -9.11 31.27
C LEU A 117 1.52 -10.08 31.84
N LYS A 118 2.52 -10.46 31.04
CA LYS A 118 3.60 -11.33 31.49
C LYS A 118 4.37 -10.72 32.65
N ALA A 119 4.72 -9.42 32.56
CA ALA A 119 5.34 -8.68 33.65
C ALA A 119 4.48 -8.61 34.92
N ARG A 120 3.14 -8.64 34.79
CA ARG A 120 2.21 -8.73 35.92
C ARG A 120 2.07 -10.14 36.52
N ILE A 121 2.29 -11.18 35.72
CA ILE A 121 2.09 -12.58 36.14
C ILE A 121 3.34 -13.15 36.83
N GLU A 122 4.54 -12.71 36.46
CA GLU A 122 5.81 -13.09 37.09
C GLU A 122 5.80 -12.96 38.64
N PRO A 123 5.37 -11.82 39.24
CA PRO A 123 5.32 -11.68 40.70
C PRO A 123 4.23 -12.53 41.36
N LEU A 124 3.15 -12.87 40.65
CA LEU A 124 2.13 -13.78 41.17
C LEU A 124 2.63 -15.23 41.21
N ARG A 125 3.46 -15.62 40.24
CA ARG A 125 4.09 -16.95 40.22
C ARG A 125 5.01 -17.14 41.42
N SER A 126 5.86 -16.16 41.73
CA SER A 126 6.74 -16.26 42.90
C SER A 126 5.95 -16.31 44.21
N ALA A 127 4.87 -15.52 44.35
CA ALA A 127 4.00 -15.53 45.52
C ALA A 127 3.27 -16.88 45.73
N LEU A 128 2.80 -17.51 44.65
CA LEU A 128 2.15 -18.83 44.72
C LEU A 128 3.15 -19.95 45.04
N THR A 129 4.41 -19.83 44.64
CA THR A 129 5.44 -20.84 44.91
C THR A 129 5.79 -20.89 46.40
N VAL A 130 5.91 -19.73 47.05
CA VAL A 130 6.14 -19.61 48.50
C VAL A 130 4.95 -20.16 49.29
N ARG A 131 3.72 -19.85 48.87
CA ARG A 131 2.50 -20.36 49.52
C ARG A 131 2.34 -21.87 49.38
N LYS A 132 2.72 -22.43 48.23
CA LYS A 132 2.68 -23.89 47.98
C LYS A 132 3.68 -24.64 48.86
N GLN A 133 4.87 -24.08 49.11
CA GLN A 133 5.86 -24.69 50.02
C GLN A 133 5.42 -24.64 51.50
N GLY A 134 4.76 -23.56 51.93
CA GLY A 134 4.16 -23.47 53.27
C GLY A 134 3.05 -24.49 53.50
N LEU A 135 2.18 -24.69 52.49
CA LEU A 135 1.13 -25.71 52.53
C LEU A 135 1.68 -27.14 52.49
N LEU A 136 2.72 -27.40 51.70
CA LEU A 136 3.38 -28.71 51.68
C LEU A 136 4.03 -29.06 53.02
N ARG A 137 4.62 -28.08 53.73
CA ARG A 137 5.10 -28.26 55.11
C ARG A 137 3.99 -28.50 56.13
N PHE A 138 2.78 -27.98 55.89
CA PHE A 138 1.65 -28.15 56.80
C PHE A 138 0.88 -29.45 56.54
N LEU A 139 0.87 -29.93 55.28
CA LEU A 139 0.25 -31.20 54.87
C LEU A 139 1.18 -32.43 55.02
N LEU A 140 2.50 -32.22 55.14
CA LEU A 140 3.47 -33.23 55.54
C LEU A 140 4.13 -32.82 56.88
N PRO A 141 3.39 -32.85 58.01
CA PRO A 141 4.05 -32.91 59.30
C PRO A 141 4.77 -34.26 59.36
N ALA A 142 6.06 -34.20 59.68
CA ALA A 142 6.97 -35.32 59.67
C ALA A 142 6.39 -36.56 60.39
N GLU A 143 6.19 -37.61 59.60
CA GLU A 143 6.35 -39.00 60.04
C GLU A 143 7.84 -39.18 60.42
N GLU A 144 8.26 -38.57 61.53
CA GLU A 144 9.55 -38.86 62.12
C GLU A 144 9.39 -39.19 63.60
N LYS A 145 9.50 -40.51 63.81
CA LYS A 145 10.23 -41.18 64.89
C LYS A 145 9.40 -41.78 66.01
N HIS A 146 8.87 -42.98 65.74
CA HIS A 146 8.68 -43.99 66.77
C HIS A 146 9.08 -45.39 66.28
N ASP A 147 10.39 -45.65 66.29
CA ASP A 147 11.07 -46.96 66.23
C ASP A 147 12.54 -46.66 66.60
N ASP A 148 13.28 -47.26 67.54
CA ASP A 148 13.25 -48.49 68.35
C ASP A 148 13.83 -48.10 69.74
N ARG A 149 13.35 -48.60 70.88
CA ARG A 149 13.82 -49.84 71.56
C ARG A 149 15.33 -49.96 71.75
#